data_AF-A0A2K0X2N1-F1
#
_entry.id   AF-A0A2K0X2N1-F1
#
_cell.length_a   1.000
_cell.length_b   1.000
_cell.length_c   1.000
_cell.angle_alpha   90.00
_cell.angle_beta   90.00
_cell.angle_gamma   90.00
#
_symmetry.space_group_name_H-M   'P 1'
#
loop_
_entity.id
_entity.type
_entity.pdbx_description
1 polymer ?
#
loop_
_entity_poly.entity_id
_entity_poly.type
_entity_poly.pdbx_seq_one_letter_code
_entity_poly.pdbx_strand_id
1 'polypeptide(L)'
;MDVQKFKEVIQKRINTVDEYYVGVEECWKEEIEVLSEDVPSTVAYLKNECTADEFAWICEIIDDLAAETQSREIVECYKNLGEKYPDMAKTFNFAGCVKYAEAALGEDTVEDSDSNQPSKKRGKK
;
A
#
# COMPACT_ATOMS: atom_id res chain seq x y z
N MET A 1 3.83 8.50 -12.03
CA MET A 1 2.51 8.04 -12.45
C MET A 1 1.94 8.92 -13.55
N ASP A 2 1.11 8.33 -14.42
CA ASP A 2 0.16 9.06 -15.28
C ASP A 2 -1.16 9.31 -14.51
N VAL A 3 -1.40 10.56 -14.13
CA VAL A 3 -2.59 10.98 -13.36
C VAL A 3 -3.89 10.77 -14.13
N GLN A 4 -3.89 10.98 -15.45
CA GLN A 4 -5.09 10.83 -16.25
C GLN A 4 -5.46 9.34 -16.36
N LYS A 5 -4.47 8.49 -16.60
CA LYS A 5 -4.66 7.03 -16.62
C LYS A 5 -5.15 6.51 -15.27
N PHE A 6 -4.61 7.00 -14.15
CA PHE A 6 -5.08 6.64 -12.80
C PHE A 6 -6.58 6.93 -12.63
N LYS A 7 -7.05 8.11 -13.04
CA LYS A 7 -8.46 8.50 -12.95
C LYS A 7 -9.36 7.65 -13.85
N GLU A 8 -8.87 7.27 -15.03
CA GLU A 8 -9.57 6.36 -15.93
C GLU A 8 -9.73 4.97 -15.33
N VAL A 9 -8.70 4.44 -14.66
CA VAL A 9 -8.76 3.15 -13.96
C VAL A 9 -9.77 3.21 -12.80
N ILE A 10 -9.78 4.26 -11.98
CA ILE A 10 -10.81 4.44 -10.94
C ILE A 10 -12.21 4.44 -11.56
N GLN A 11 -12.40 5.17 -12.67
CA GLN A 11 -13.70 5.22 -13.33
C GLN A 11 -14.12 3.86 -13.90
N LYS A 12 -13.17 3.06 -14.39
CA LYS A 12 -13.39 1.67 -14.82
C LYS A 12 -13.80 0.80 -13.63
N ARG A 13 -13.12 0.92 -12.48
CA ARG A 13 -13.44 0.19 -11.25
C ARG A 13 -14.84 0.52 -10.73
N ILE A 14 -15.23 1.79 -10.71
CA ILE A 14 -16.58 2.26 -10.34
C ILE A 14 -17.66 1.61 -11.20
N ASN A 15 -17.40 1.45 -12.50
CA ASN A 15 -18.36 0.86 -13.44
C ASN A 15 -18.32 -0.67 -13.47
N THR A 16 -17.41 -1.29 -12.70
CA THR A 16 -17.25 -2.73 -12.61
C THR A 16 -18.02 -3.24 -11.40
N VAL A 17 -18.98 -4.13 -11.63
CA VAL A 17 -19.76 -4.76 -10.54
C VAL A 17 -18.87 -5.68 -9.71
N ASP A 18 -19.04 -5.65 -8.40
CA ASP A 18 -18.16 -6.37 -7.47
C ASP A 18 -18.20 -7.90 -7.65
N GLU A 19 -19.31 -8.45 -8.16
CA GLU A 19 -19.40 -9.89 -8.45
C GLU A 19 -18.59 -10.31 -9.69
N TYR A 20 -18.15 -9.36 -10.51
CA TYR A 20 -17.26 -9.64 -11.63
C TYR A 20 -15.80 -9.61 -11.17
N TYR A 21 -15.43 -10.58 -10.34
CA TYR A 21 -14.12 -10.67 -9.69
C TYR A 21 -12.93 -10.46 -10.63
N VAL A 22 -12.97 -11.05 -11.84
CA VAL A 22 -11.90 -10.90 -12.83
C VAL A 22 -11.74 -9.45 -13.26
N GLY A 23 -12.83 -8.73 -13.53
CA GLY A 23 -12.78 -7.33 -13.92
C GLY A 23 -12.29 -6.43 -12.78
N VAL A 24 -12.67 -6.76 -11.54
CA VAL A 24 -12.18 -6.05 -10.34
C VAL A 24 -10.66 -6.23 -10.20
N GLU A 25 -10.17 -7.47 -10.27
CA GLU A 25 -8.72 -7.76 -10.20
C GLU A 25 -7.94 -7.10 -11.33
N GLU A 26 -8.50 -7.01 -12.54
CA GLU A 26 -7.89 -6.29 -13.65
C GLU A 26 -7.77 -4.79 -13.36
N CYS A 27 -8.79 -4.17 -12.75
CA CYS A 27 -8.71 -2.76 -12.35
C CYS A 27 -7.64 -2.55 -11.27
N TRP A 28 -7.57 -3.43 -10.26
CA TRP A 28 -6.54 -3.35 -9.23
C TRP A 28 -5.12 -3.45 -9.79
N LYS A 29 -4.88 -4.41 -10.70
CA LYS A 29 -3.58 -4.57 -11.36
C LYS A 29 -3.20 -3.33 -12.17
N GLU A 30 -4.14 -2.77 -12.92
CA GLU A 30 -3.93 -1.55 -13.69
C GLU A 30 -3.65 -0.34 -12.77
N GLU A 31 -4.35 -0.23 -11.64
CA GLU A 31 -4.16 0.86 -10.69
C GLU A 31 -2.78 0.80 -10.03
N ILE A 32 -2.37 -0.40 -9.59
CA ILE A 32 -1.04 -0.66 -9.04
C ILE A 32 0.04 -0.32 -10.06
N GLU A 33 -0.10 -0.78 -11.31
CA GLU A 33 0.87 -0.51 -12.39
C GLU A 33 1.06 1.00 -12.59
N VAL A 34 -0.01 1.77 -12.63
CA VAL A 34 0.05 3.23 -12.83
C VAL A 34 0.73 3.94 -11.65
N LEU A 35 0.40 3.54 -10.43
CA LEU A 35 0.94 4.14 -9.21
C LEU A 35 2.39 3.70 -8.93
N SER A 36 2.79 2.52 -9.38
CA SER A 36 4.15 1.99 -9.21
C SER A 36 5.12 2.42 -10.30
N GLU A 37 4.62 2.82 -11.48
CA GLU A 37 5.43 3.23 -12.65
C GLU A 37 6.50 4.28 -12.33
N ASP A 38 6.17 5.28 -11.51
CA ASP A 38 7.10 6.32 -11.06
C ASP A 38 6.70 6.78 -9.66
N VAL A 39 7.36 6.17 -8.67
CA VAL A 39 7.15 6.38 -7.24
C VAL A 39 7.34 7.85 -6.81
N PRO A 40 8.42 8.57 -7.17
CA PRO A 40 8.54 10.00 -6.87
C PRO A 40 7.35 10.84 -7.35
N SER A 41 6.88 10.62 -8.57
CA SER A 41 5.71 11.33 -9.10
C SER A 41 4.42 10.94 -8.36
N THR A 42 4.26 9.66 -8.01
CA THR A 42 3.12 9.19 -7.20
C THR A 42 3.09 9.84 -5.82
N VAL A 43 4.23 9.87 -5.13
CA VAL A 43 4.37 10.57 -3.85
C VAL A 43 4.00 12.05 -3.98
N ALA A 44 4.49 12.72 -5.02
CA ALA A 44 4.18 14.13 -5.26
C ALA A 44 2.66 14.34 -5.47
N TYR A 45 2.02 13.44 -6.23
CA TYR A 45 0.57 13.47 -6.44
C TYR A 45 -0.21 13.26 -5.15
N LEU A 46 0.11 12.23 -4.36
CA LEU A 46 -0.56 11.92 -3.09
C LEU A 46 -0.45 13.09 -2.09
N LYS A 47 0.69 13.77 -2.03
CA LYS A 47 0.88 14.93 -1.14
C LYS A 47 0.04 16.14 -1.56
N ASN A 48 -0.03 16.42 -2.86
CA ASN A 48 -0.45 17.74 -3.35
C ASN A 48 -1.82 17.76 -4.04
N GLU A 49 -2.16 16.72 -4.78
CA GLU A 49 -3.27 16.75 -5.77
C GLU A 49 -4.36 15.71 -5.49
N CYS A 50 -4.02 14.61 -4.80
CA CYS A 50 -4.96 13.52 -4.53
C CYS A 50 -6.19 13.99 -3.74
N THR A 51 -7.37 13.67 -4.30
CA THR A 51 -8.67 14.03 -3.71
C THR A 51 -9.14 13.01 -2.70
N ALA A 52 -10.16 13.35 -1.90
CA ALA A 52 -10.73 12.42 -0.91
C ALA A 52 -11.32 11.17 -1.58
N ASP A 53 -11.99 11.32 -2.73
CA ASP A 53 -12.60 10.20 -3.45
C ASP A 53 -11.54 9.26 -4.03
N GLU A 54 -10.49 9.81 -4.66
CA GLU A 54 -9.36 9.02 -5.17
C GLU A 54 -8.62 8.29 -4.04
N PHE A 55 -8.41 8.95 -2.90
CA PHE A 55 -7.85 8.33 -1.70
C PHE A 55 -8.64 7.11 -1.23
N ALA A 56 -9.97 7.17 -1.29
CA ALA A 56 -10.81 6.05 -0.89
C ALA A 56 -10.64 4.84 -1.82
N TRP A 57 -10.41 5.03 -3.11
CA TRP A 57 -10.18 3.93 -4.06
C TRP A 57 -8.84 3.23 -3.85
N ILE A 58 -7.80 3.99 -3.50
CA ILE A 58 -6.48 3.42 -3.17
C ILE A 58 -6.56 2.43 -1.99
N CYS A 59 -7.60 2.50 -1.14
CA CYS A 59 -7.75 1.58 -0.01
C CYS A 59 -7.87 0.10 -0.42
N GLU A 60 -8.32 -0.18 -1.66
CA GLU A 60 -8.46 -1.54 -2.19
C GLU A 60 -7.12 -2.18 -2.57
N ILE A 61 -6.07 -1.37 -2.79
CA ILE A 61 -4.79 -1.81 -3.37
C ILE A 61 -3.55 -1.37 -2.60
N ILE A 62 -3.69 -0.62 -1.50
CA ILE A 62 -2.54 0.02 -0.85
C ILE A 62 -1.50 -0.97 -0.29
N ASP A 63 -1.93 -2.16 0.14
CA ASP A 63 -1.03 -3.21 0.60
C ASP A 63 -0.28 -3.88 -0.55
N ASP A 64 -0.95 -4.18 -1.66
CA ASP A 64 -0.31 -4.67 -2.87
C ASP A 64 0.63 -3.61 -3.49
N LEU A 65 0.22 -2.33 -3.48
CA LEU A 65 1.05 -1.22 -3.94
C LEU A 65 2.30 -1.05 -3.06
N ALA A 66 2.15 -1.19 -1.74
CA ALA A 66 3.27 -1.18 -0.81
C ALA A 66 4.19 -2.39 -1.04
N ALA A 67 3.63 -3.58 -1.30
CA ALA A 67 4.39 -4.78 -1.63
C ALA A 67 5.20 -4.60 -2.92
N GLU A 68 4.58 -4.10 -3.99
CA GLU A 68 5.20 -3.91 -5.30
C GLU A 68 6.30 -2.84 -5.28
N THR A 69 6.02 -1.70 -4.64
CA THR A 69 6.94 -0.56 -4.66
C THR A 69 7.99 -0.59 -3.56
N GLN A 70 7.73 -1.32 -2.46
CA GLN A 70 8.50 -1.27 -1.21
C GLN A 70 8.72 0.17 -0.70
N SER A 71 7.82 1.10 -1.06
CA SER A 71 7.99 2.53 -0.78
C SER A 71 7.34 2.93 0.54
N ARG A 72 8.16 3.12 1.57
CA ARG A 72 7.72 3.70 2.86
C ARG A 72 7.06 5.07 2.69
N GLU A 73 7.53 5.85 1.72
CA GLU A 73 7.02 7.19 1.47
C GLU A 73 5.60 7.16 0.92
N ILE A 74 5.24 6.20 0.07
CA ILE A 74 3.86 6.02 -0.41
C ILE A 74 2.92 5.73 0.78
N VAL A 75 3.32 4.81 1.67
CA VAL A 75 2.50 4.43 2.84
C VAL A 75 2.36 5.61 3.80
N GLU A 76 3.41 6.38 4.03
CA GLU A 76 3.33 7.60 4.84
C GLU A 76 2.42 8.66 4.21
N CYS A 77 2.48 8.86 2.89
CA CYS A 77 1.56 9.75 2.18
C CYS A 77 0.11 9.30 2.33
N TYR A 78 -0.16 8.00 2.20
CA TYR A 78 -1.50 7.44 2.39
C TYR A 78 -2.01 7.64 3.82
N LYS A 79 -1.15 7.50 4.83
CA LYS A 79 -1.49 7.82 6.23
C LYS A 79 -1.87 9.28 6.41
N ASN A 80 -1.07 10.18 5.84
CA ASN A 80 -1.32 11.63 5.89
C ASN A 80 -2.62 12.03 5.15
N LEU A 81 -2.99 11.32 4.08
CA LEU A 81 -4.28 11.50 3.41
C LEU A 81 -5.46 11.14 4.33
N GLY A 82 -5.34 10.11 5.16
CA GLY A 82 -6.35 9.78 6.17
C GLY A 82 -6.51 10.86 7.25
N GLU A 83 -5.42 11.54 7.63
CA GLU A 83 -5.48 12.70 8.52
C GLU A 83 -6.07 13.94 7.83
N LYS A 84 -5.77 14.13 6.54
CA LYS A 84 -6.29 15.23 5.72
C LYS A 84 -7.78 15.10 5.41
N TYR A 85 -8.27 13.87 5.22
CA TYR A 85 -9.65 13.53 4.88
C TYR A 85 -10.30 12.61 5.92
N PRO A 86 -10.45 13.06 7.18
CA PRO A 86 -10.84 12.19 8.29
C PRO A 86 -12.28 11.68 8.18
N ASP A 87 -13.16 12.40 7.49
CA ASP A 87 -14.53 11.93 7.26
C ASP A 87 -14.60 10.85 6.20
N MET A 88 -13.75 10.93 5.17
CA MET A 88 -13.61 9.87 4.17
C MET A 88 -12.97 8.62 4.79
N ALA A 89 -11.92 8.77 5.61
CA ALA A 89 -11.24 7.64 6.25
C ALA A 89 -12.16 6.80 7.18
N LYS A 90 -13.31 7.34 7.61
CA LYS A 90 -14.31 6.62 8.43
C LYS A 90 -15.26 5.75 7.60
N THR A 91 -15.29 5.89 6.27
CA THR A 91 -16.23 5.15 5.41
C THR A 91 -15.75 3.74 5.07
N PHE A 92 -14.47 3.44 5.32
CA PHE A 92 -13.85 2.15 5.10
C PHE A 92 -12.89 1.78 6.24
N ASN A 93 -12.30 0.58 6.18
CA ASN A 93 -11.38 0.09 7.21
C ASN A 93 -9.97 0.69 7.07
N PHE A 94 -9.85 2.02 7.19
CA PHE A 94 -8.58 2.73 7.01
C PHE A 94 -7.45 2.19 7.89
N ALA A 95 -7.74 1.92 9.18
CA ALA A 95 -6.76 1.35 10.10
C ALA A 95 -6.26 -0.03 9.65
N GLY A 96 -7.15 -0.86 9.07
CA GLY A 96 -6.79 -2.13 8.45
C GLY A 96 -5.88 -1.93 7.25
N CYS A 97 -6.27 -1.05 6.31
CA CYS A 97 -5.48 -0.74 5.11
C CYS A 97 -4.05 -0.30 5.46
N VAL A 98 -3.90 0.62 6.43
CA VAL A 98 -2.57 1.07 6.90
C VAL A 98 -1.77 -0.08 7.49
N LYS A 99 -2.39 -0.91 8.34
CA LYS A 99 -1.72 -2.06 8.96
C LYS A 99 -1.20 -3.06 7.91
N TYR A 100 -2.01 -3.37 6.90
CA TYR A 100 -1.61 -4.31 5.84
C TYR A 100 -0.51 -3.72 4.95
N ALA A 101 -0.62 -2.44 4.60
CA ALA A 101 0.43 -1.75 3.85
C ALA A 101 1.76 -1.68 4.60
N GLU A 102 1.75 -1.37 5.90
CA GLU A 102 2.97 -1.37 6.72
C GLU A 102 3.59 -2.77 6.81
N ALA A 103 2.77 -3.82 6.93
CA ALA A 103 3.25 -5.20 6.95
C ALA A 103 3.85 -5.65 5.59
N ALA A 104 3.37 -5.07 4.49
CA ALA A 104 3.83 -5.39 3.13
C ALA A 104 5.22 -4.78 2.79
N LEU A 105 5.68 -3.75 3.51
CA LEU A 105 6.99 -3.10 3.30
C LEU A 105 8.19 -3.97 3.74
N GLY A 106 7.94 -5.23 4.13
CA GLY A 106 8.91 -6.12 4.74
C GLY A 106 9.26 -5.69 6.17
N GLU A 107 9.55 -6.65 7.04
CA GLU A 107 10.36 -6.33 8.21
C GLU A 107 11.71 -5.85 7.67
N ASP A 108 12.18 -4.66 8.08
CA ASP A 108 13.61 -4.52 8.28
C ASP A 108 13.97 -5.70 9.18
N THR A 109 14.52 -6.78 8.62
CA THR A 109 15.19 -7.78 9.41
C THR A 109 16.38 -7.04 10.00
N VAL A 110 16.14 -6.34 11.11
CA VAL A 110 17.11 -6.27 12.18
C VAL A 110 17.38 -7.72 12.52
N GLU A 111 18.37 -8.29 11.81
CA GLU A 111 19.20 -9.33 12.36
C GLU A 111 19.72 -8.78 13.68
N ASP A 112 18.96 -9.01 14.74
CA ASP A 112 19.48 -8.95 16.09
C ASP A 112 20.50 -10.10 16.15
N SER A 113 21.72 -9.73 15.78
CA SER A 113 22.91 -10.54 15.85
C SER A 113 23.29 -10.66 17.33
N ASP A 114 22.43 -11.28 18.14
CA ASP A 114 22.79 -11.65 19.50
C ASP A 114 23.68 -12.89 19.46
N SER A 115 24.93 -12.58 19.19
CA SER A 115 26.09 -13.41 19.34
C SER A 115 26.35 -13.65 20.83
N ASN A 116 25.72 -14.65 21.44
CA ASN A 116 26.39 -15.52 22.44
C ASN A 116 25.44 -16.57 23.04
N GLN A 117 25.61 -17.82 22.62
CA GLN A 117 25.46 -18.93 23.56
C GLN A 117 26.71 -19.81 23.52
N PRO A 118 27.51 -19.87 24.61
CA PRO A 118 28.74 -20.64 24.61
C PRO A 118 28.43 -22.15 24.67
N SER A 119 28.98 -22.86 23.70
CA SER A 119 29.04 -24.31 23.59
C SER A 119 29.56 -24.93 24.88
N LYS A 120 28.69 -25.56 25.69
CA LYS A 120 29.14 -26.50 26.72
C LYS A 120 29.14 -27.92 26.15
N LYS A 121 30.30 -28.29 25.58
CA LYS A 121 30.76 -29.69 25.54
C LYS A 121 30.97 -30.19 26.97
N ARG A 122 30.36 -31.33 27.31
CA ARG A 122 30.84 -32.38 28.25
C ARG A 122 29.69 -33.38 28.38
N GLY A 123 29.85 -34.69 28.23
CA GLY A 123 31.00 -35.56 28.10
C GLY A 123 30.48 -36.96 28.39
N LYS A 124 30.90 -37.95 27.60
CA LYS A 124 30.61 -39.37 27.80
C LYS A 124 30.95 -39.81 29.23
N LYS A 125 30.04 -40.54 29.87
CA LYS A 125 30.33 -41.76 30.65
C LYS A 125 29.08 -42.59 30.79
#